data_AF-A0A974DGX3-F1
#
_entry.id   AF-A0A974DGX3-F1
#
_cell.length_a   1.000
_cell.length_b   1.000
_cell.length_c   1.000
_cell.angle_alpha   90.00
_cell.angle_beta   90.00
_cell.angle_gamma   90.00
#
_symmetry.space_group_name_H-M   'P 1'
#
loop_
_entity.id
_entity.type
_entity.pdbx_description
1 polymer ?
#
loop_
_entity_poly.entity_id
_entity_poly.type
_entity_poly.pdbx_seq_one_letter_code
_entity_poly.pdbx_strand_id
1 'polypeptide(L)'
;MGSKMAPQYANLFIAQLEENFLASCNIRPLTYLQYIDDILIIWTASEKELLAFHQRFNQFHPTINLTLNHSYSVSWIQPSTSKMEPYKHPYTKNQQAVRHFMWDSFHHIKKSFVFNQALRYNQIYSNLDDRNKHLHSLRKTFVNQGYHPQVIDDQIHRTEINRVPIVVTYNPQLNIIRKIARNLQPMLHTDTRLKEIFPELPLLSYRQPPNLRKMIVRSALTETTKAGTFPCNSNRRETCKYILCKDQVAILNTQKVYTILDYYSCASSNVLYMITCTRCSTGGTYITNIKSTPNHVIHQWGNTSAVKITVFRTCRS
;
A
#
# COMPACT_ATOMS: atom_id res chain seq x y z
N MET A 1 16.14 9.53 -8.96
CA MET A 1 16.89 10.43 -8.05
C MET A 1 16.00 10.73 -6.85
N GLY A 2 16.51 10.57 -5.63
CA GLY A 2 15.78 10.70 -4.36
C GLY A 2 16.30 9.70 -3.33
N SER A 3 16.33 10.07 -2.05
CA SER A 3 16.71 9.11 -0.99
C SER A 3 15.66 8.01 -0.91
N LYS A 4 16.08 6.73 -0.79
CA LYS A 4 15.16 5.58 -0.79
C LYS A 4 14.09 5.64 0.31
N MET A 5 14.37 6.36 1.39
CA MET A 5 13.51 6.44 2.58
C MET A 5 12.59 7.67 2.58
N ALA A 6 12.87 8.70 1.78
CA ALA A 6 12.10 9.95 1.81
C ALA A 6 10.58 9.77 1.64
N PRO A 7 10.07 8.94 0.70
CA PRO A 7 8.63 8.75 0.55
C PRO A 7 7.97 8.10 1.78
N GLN A 8 8.69 7.21 2.46
CA GLN A 8 8.18 6.53 3.65
C GLN A 8 8.08 7.50 4.84
N TYR A 9 9.11 8.34 5.03
CA TYR A 9 9.09 9.38 6.05
C TYR A 9 7.97 10.40 5.81
N ALA A 10 7.77 10.83 4.57
CA ALA A 10 6.69 11.75 4.23
C ALA A 10 5.32 11.14 4.56
N ASN A 11 5.08 9.89 4.16
CA ASN A 11 3.81 9.21 4.43
C ASN A 11 3.56 9.06 5.94
N LEU A 12 4.56 8.68 6.73
CA LEU A 12 4.43 8.54 8.18
C LEU A 12 4.12 9.88 8.86
N PHE A 13 4.81 10.95 8.42
CA PHE A 13 4.60 12.28 8.97
C PHE A 13 3.18 12.78 8.67
N ILE A 14 2.72 12.64 7.42
CA ILE A 14 1.38 13.06 7.03
C ILE A 14 0.32 12.24 7.77
N ALA A 15 0.48 10.92 7.86
CA ALA A 15 -0.47 10.07 8.59
C ALA A 15 -0.62 10.49 10.06
N GLN A 16 0.48 10.79 10.75
CA GLN A 16 0.42 11.25 12.14
C GLN A 16 -0.23 12.64 12.28
N LEU A 17 0.05 13.54 11.34
CA LEU A 17 -0.54 14.88 11.29
C LEU A 17 -2.06 14.79 11.09
N GLU A 18 -2.51 13.97 10.13
CA GLU A 18 -3.91 13.72 9.84
C GLU A 18 -4.63 13.08 11.02
N GLU A 19 -4.04 12.07 11.67
CA GLU A 19 -4.61 11.41 12.85
C GLU A 19 -4.82 12.42 14.00
N ASN A 20 -3.81 13.25 14.28
CA ASN A 20 -3.89 14.27 15.31
C ASN A 20 -4.96 15.33 14.98
N PHE A 21 -5.03 15.75 13.73
CA PHE A 21 -6.02 16.72 13.27
C PHE A 21 -7.45 16.16 13.37
N LEU A 22 -7.68 14.95 12.87
CA LEU A 22 -8.98 14.28 12.93
C LEU A 22 -9.42 14.01 14.37
N ALA A 23 -8.47 13.68 15.26
CA ALA A 23 -8.74 13.54 16.69
C ALA A 23 -9.27 14.84 17.32
N SER A 24 -8.77 16.01 16.87
CA SER A 24 -9.20 17.33 17.35
C SER A 24 -10.56 17.81 16.79
N CYS A 25 -11.10 17.13 15.77
CA CYS A 25 -12.32 17.54 15.10
C CYS A 25 -13.58 16.91 15.72
N ASN A 26 -14.56 17.76 16.06
CA ASN A 26 -15.88 17.32 16.54
C ASN A 26 -16.70 16.65 15.42
N ILE A 27 -16.63 17.20 14.21
CA ILE A 27 -17.29 16.66 13.02
C ILE A 27 -16.22 16.03 12.15
N ARG A 28 -16.43 14.76 11.82
CA ARG A 28 -15.51 13.95 11.04
C ARG A 28 -16.15 13.54 9.73
N PRO A 29 -15.35 13.32 8.69
CA PRO A 29 -15.86 12.74 7.46
C PRO A 29 -16.34 11.31 7.69
N LEU A 30 -17.31 10.88 6.89
CA LEU A 30 -17.76 9.49 6.87
C LEU A 30 -16.65 8.56 6.40
N THR A 31 -15.83 9.02 5.46
CA THR A 31 -14.70 8.28 4.93
C THR A 31 -13.56 9.23 4.63
N TYR A 32 -12.34 8.84 5.00
CA TYR A 32 -11.11 9.58 4.76
C TYR A 32 -10.08 8.60 4.21
N LEU A 33 -9.65 8.80 2.97
CA LEU A 33 -8.69 7.93 2.29
C LEU A 33 -7.55 8.76 1.75
N GLN A 34 -6.32 8.38 2.08
CA GLN A 34 -5.12 9.03 1.60
C GLN A 34 -4.44 8.16 0.53
N TYR A 35 -4.01 8.79 -0.56
CA TYR A 35 -3.11 8.19 -1.54
C TYR A 35 -1.95 9.15 -1.83
N ILE A 36 -0.83 8.92 -1.13
CA ILE A 36 0.38 9.76 -1.21
C ILE A 36 0.02 11.22 -0.87
N ASP A 37 -0.04 12.10 -1.87
CA ASP A 37 -0.29 13.53 -1.71
C ASP A 37 -1.79 13.89 -1.86
N ASP A 38 -2.63 12.93 -2.29
CA ASP A 38 -4.05 13.16 -2.56
C ASP A 38 -4.94 12.59 -1.43
N ILE A 39 -5.97 13.33 -1.05
CA ILE A 39 -6.91 12.95 0.01
C ILE A 39 -8.34 12.93 -0.54
N LEU A 40 -9.03 11.80 -0.37
CA LEU A 40 -10.46 11.66 -0.62
C LEU A 40 -11.23 11.76 0.68
N ILE A 41 -12.27 12.58 0.67
CA ILE A 41 -13.17 12.73 1.80
C ILE A 41 -14.61 12.52 1.33
N ILE A 42 -15.34 11.63 1.99
CA ILE A 42 -16.80 11.56 1.90
C ILE A 42 -17.36 12.35 3.08
N TRP A 43 -17.97 13.50 2.79
CA TRP A 43 -18.52 14.40 3.79
C TRP A 43 -20.04 14.37 3.75
N THR A 44 -20.67 14.17 4.91
CA THR A 44 -22.13 14.04 5.04
C THR A 44 -22.78 15.21 5.79
N ALA A 45 -21.97 16.07 6.41
CA ALA A 45 -22.46 17.26 7.10
C ALA A 45 -22.61 18.43 6.10
N SER A 46 -22.90 19.64 6.59
CA SER A 46 -23.14 20.79 5.72
C SER A 46 -21.88 21.25 4.98
N GLU A 47 -22.06 21.91 3.82
CA GLU A 47 -20.97 22.52 3.06
C GLU A 47 -20.21 23.56 3.91
N LYS A 48 -20.91 24.32 4.75
CA LYS A 48 -20.31 25.28 5.67
C LYS A 48 -19.33 24.61 6.66
N GLU A 49 -19.69 23.44 7.16
CA GLU A 49 -18.82 22.67 8.07
C GLU A 49 -17.65 22.04 7.34
N LEU A 50 -17.81 21.65 6.06
CA LEU A 50 -16.71 21.18 5.21
C LEU A 50 -15.67 22.29 4.99
N LEU A 51 -16.11 23.51 4.65
CA LEU A 51 -15.23 24.66 4.47
C LEU A 51 -14.51 25.03 5.76
N ALA A 52 -15.22 25.01 6.90
CA ALA A 52 -14.62 25.24 8.21
C ALA A 52 -13.63 24.12 8.62
N PHE A 53 -13.88 22.88 8.21
CA PHE A 53 -12.95 21.77 8.39
C PHE A 53 -11.67 21.99 7.59
N HIS A 54 -11.79 22.33 6.30
CA HIS A 54 -10.64 22.60 5.42
C HIS A 54 -9.80 23.78 5.91
N GLN A 55 -10.44 24.88 6.31
CA GLN A 55 -9.74 26.03 6.86
C GLN A 55 -8.97 25.69 8.14
N ARG A 56 -9.56 24.89 9.04
CA ARG A 56 -8.88 24.43 10.25
C ARG A 56 -7.69 23.52 9.95
N PHE A 57 -7.79 22.65 8.95
CA PHE A 57 -6.66 21.81 8.53
C PHE A 57 -5.47 22.69 8.11
N ASN A 58 -5.71 23.67 7.24
CA ASN A 58 -4.65 24.57 6.75
C ASN A 58 -4.07 25.49 7.84
N GLN A 59 -4.76 25.63 8.98
CA GLN A 59 -4.24 26.34 10.15
C GLN A 59 -3.51 25.40 11.14
N PHE A 60 -3.70 24.09 11.01
CA PHE A 60 -3.18 23.11 11.96
C PHE A 60 -1.65 22.94 11.85
N HIS A 61 -1.09 23.11 10.65
CA HIS A 61 0.34 23.01 10.42
C HIS A 61 0.88 24.24 9.67
N PRO A 62 2.02 24.82 10.10
CA PRO A 62 2.49 26.10 9.56
C PRO A 62 2.89 26.07 8.08
N THR A 63 3.22 24.90 7.54
CA THR A 63 3.80 24.77 6.18
C THR A 63 3.05 23.81 5.26
N ILE A 64 2.04 23.09 5.75
CA ILE A 64 1.31 22.08 4.95
C ILE A 64 -0.11 22.56 4.76
N ASN A 65 -0.46 22.83 3.51
CA ASN A 65 -1.78 23.31 3.12
C ASN A 65 -2.39 22.35 2.11
N LEU A 66 -3.67 22.03 2.29
CA LEU A 66 -4.48 21.30 1.35
C LEU A 66 -5.23 22.26 0.44
N THR A 67 -5.43 21.83 -0.80
CA THR A 67 -6.36 22.48 -1.74
C THR A 67 -7.64 21.66 -1.76
N LEU A 68 -8.79 22.30 -1.53
CA LEU A 68 -10.10 21.62 -1.52
C LEU A 68 -10.78 21.77 -2.88
N ASN A 69 -11.19 20.64 -3.45
CA ASN A 69 -12.15 20.58 -4.55
C ASN A 69 -13.33 19.72 -4.08
N HIS A 70 -14.53 20.30 -3.98
CA HIS A 70 -15.73 19.58 -3.53
C HIS A 70 -16.86 19.64 -4.57
N SER A 71 -17.66 18.57 -4.63
CA SER A 71 -18.83 18.44 -5.49
C SER A 71 -19.90 17.62 -4.80
N TYR A 72 -21.17 17.87 -5.15
CA TYR A 72 -22.33 17.12 -4.65
C TYR A 72 -22.47 15.71 -5.26
N SER A 73 -21.68 15.41 -6.31
CA SER A 73 -21.58 14.10 -6.94
C SER A 73 -20.13 13.59 -6.86
N VAL A 74 -19.96 12.28 -6.65
CA VAL A 74 -18.63 11.65 -6.51
C VAL A 74 -17.92 11.63 -7.86
N SER A 75 -17.09 12.63 -8.15
CA SER A 75 -16.14 12.62 -9.26
C SER A 75 -14.72 12.42 -8.74
N TRP A 76 -14.31 11.16 -8.63
CA TRP A 76 -12.92 10.82 -8.31
C TRP A 76 -12.01 11.18 -9.50
N ILE A 77 -11.02 12.05 -9.26
CA ILE A 77 -10.00 12.57 -10.19
C ILE A 77 -10.61 13.18 -11.47
N GLN A 78 -11.05 14.44 -11.36
CA GLN A 78 -11.27 15.35 -12.49
C GLN A 78 -10.49 16.64 -12.22
N PRO A 79 -9.56 17.06 -13.10
CA PRO A 79 -9.14 18.45 -13.14
C PRO A 79 -10.27 19.27 -13.79
N SER A 80 -10.63 20.36 -13.12
CA SER A 80 -11.72 21.26 -13.45
C SER A 80 -11.58 21.88 -14.85
N THR A 81 -12.47 21.50 -15.77
CA THR A 81 -13.04 22.43 -16.76
C THR A 81 -14.50 22.07 -17.03
N SER A 82 -15.38 23.04 -16.77
CA SER A 82 -16.81 23.14 -17.03
C SER A 82 -17.54 21.97 -17.70
N LYS A 83 -18.61 21.52 -17.02
CA LYS A 83 -19.76 20.74 -17.53
C LYS A 83 -19.39 19.44 -18.25
N MET A 84 -19.31 18.33 -17.51
CA MET A 84 -19.48 17.00 -18.11
C MET A 84 -20.26 16.06 -17.20
N GLU A 85 -21.19 15.35 -17.85
CA GLU A 85 -21.93 14.21 -17.34
C GLU A 85 -21.00 13.15 -16.73
N PRO A 86 -21.47 12.41 -15.72
CA PRO A 86 -20.63 11.45 -15.02
C PRO A 86 -20.26 10.30 -15.97
N TYR A 87 -19.03 9.81 -15.86
CA TYR A 87 -18.48 8.66 -16.58
C TYR A 87 -18.10 8.90 -18.05
N LYS A 88 -16.98 9.57 -18.30
CA LYS A 88 -16.06 9.24 -19.43
C LYS A 88 -14.77 10.06 -19.34
N HIS A 89 -13.67 9.43 -19.72
CA HIS A 89 -12.31 9.97 -19.86
C HIS A 89 -11.48 10.06 -18.57
N PRO A 90 -10.54 9.13 -18.34
CA PRO A 90 -9.42 9.42 -17.46
C PRO A 90 -8.56 10.52 -18.08
N TYR A 91 -8.24 11.51 -17.27
CA TYR A 91 -7.32 12.60 -17.60
C TYR A 91 -5.95 12.07 -18.03
N THR A 92 -5.44 12.59 -19.16
CA THR A 92 -4.03 12.44 -19.53
C THR A 92 -3.34 13.72 -19.06
N LYS A 93 -2.43 13.62 -18.09
CA LYS A 93 -1.57 14.75 -17.67
C LYS A 93 -0.94 15.34 -18.93
N ASN A 94 -1.12 16.65 -19.16
CA ASN A 94 -0.60 17.36 -20.33
C ASN A 94 0.89 16.99 -20.53
N GLN A 95 1.10 16.13 -21.53
CA GLN A 95 2.36 15.75 -22.16
C GLN A 95 3.62 15.93 -21.30
N GLN A 96 3.79 15.12 -20.26
CA GLN A 96 5.10 14.45 -20.18
C GLN A 96 5.10 13.49 -21.35
N ALA A 97 5.89 13.81 -22.39
CA ALA A 97 6.07 12.99 -23.58
C ALA A 97 5.99 11.51 -23.17
N VAL A 98 4.92 10.83 -23.56
CA VAL A 98 4.80 9.39 -23.30
C VAL A 98 5.95 8.79 -24.10
N ARG A 99 7.05 8.49 -23.41
CA ARG A 99 8.27 7.92 -23.98
C ARG A 99 7.99 6.46 -24.28
N HIS A 100 7.19 6.27 -25.32
CA HIS A 100 7.12 4.99 -25.99
C HIS A 100 8.51 4.69 -26.56
N PHE A 101 8.91 3.42 -26.52
CA PHE A 101 10.19 3.00 -27.06
C PHE A 101 10.24 3.27 -28.56
N MET A 102 11.31 3.87 -29.08
CA MET A 102 11.54 3.95 -30.53
C MET A 102 11.69 2.56 -31.12
N TRP A 103 11.31 2.39 -32.40
CA TRP A 103 11.44 1.11 -33.09
C TRP A 103 12.89 0.62 -33.14
N ASP A 104 13.87 1.52 -33.22
CA ASP A 104 15.29 1.15 -33.30
C ASP A 104 15.95 0.86 -31.94
N SER A 105 15.20 0.96 -30.83
CA SER A 105 15.74 0.69 -29.49
C SER A 105 16.05 -0.80 -29.24
N PHE A 106 16.98 -1.15 -28.36
CA PHE A 106 17.34 -2.56 -28.09
C PHE A 106 16.41 -3.26 -27.07
N HIS A 107 15.09 -3.14 -27.26
CA HIS A 107 14.09 -3.78 -26.40
C HIS A 107 13.31 -4.87 -27.14
N HIS A 108 13.22 -6.07 -26.55
CA HIS A 108 12.47 -7.20 -27.10
C HIS A 108 10.94 -7.09 -26.92
N ILE A 109 10.48 -6.15 -26.10
CA ILE A 109 9.07 -6.01 -25.69
C ILE A 109 8.22 -5.05 -26.56
N LYS A 110 8.76 -4.53 -27.67
CA LYS A 110 8.11 -3.49 -28.51
C LYS A 110 6.71 -3.86 -28.97
N LYS A 111 6.53 -5.08 -29.51
CA LYS A 111 5.21 -5.57 -29.96
C LYS A 111 4.22 -5.67 -28.79
N SER A 112 4.66 -6.25 -27.68
CA SER A 112 3.85 -6.37 -26.46
C SER A 112 3.44 -5.01 -25.90
N PHE A 113 4.29 -4.00 -26.04
CA PHE A 113 4.00 -2.64 -25.59
C PHE A 113 2.84 -2.00 -26.39
N VAL A 114 2.84 -2.13 -27.72
CA VAL A 114 1.72 -1.70 -28.57
C VAL A 114 0.42 -2.41 -28.16
N PHE A 115 0.48 -3.75 -28.04
CA PHE A 115 -0.66 -4.57 -27.62
C PHE A 115 -1.24 -4.13 -26.27
N ASN A 116 -0.39 -3.95 -25.26
CA ASN A 116 -0.85 -3.58 -23.92
C ASN A 116 -1.49 -2.19 -23.87
N GLN A 117 -0.99 -1.23 -24.66
CA GLN A 117 -1.61 0.10 -24.74
C GLN A 117 -2.97 0.07 -25.45
N ALA A 118 -3.07 -0.66 -26.56
CA ALA A 118 -4.35 -0.85 -27.24
C ALA A 118 -5.37 -1.57 -26.33
N LEU A 119 -4.94 -2.61 -25.61
CA LEU A 119 -5.78 -3.34 -24.66
C LEU A 119 -6.29 -2.42 -23.53
N ARG A 120 -5.42 -1.54 -23.02
CA ARG A 120 -5.79 -0.57 -21.99
C ARG A 120 -6.88 0.38 -22.48
N TYR A 121 -6.79 0.88 -23.71
CA TYR A 121 -7.84 1.71 -24.28
C TYR A 121 -9.16 0.94 -24.49
N ASN A 122 -9.08 -0.34 -24.89
CA ASN A 122 -10.26 -1.20 -25.00
C ASN A 122 -10.97 -1.42 -23.65
N GLN A 123 -10.24 -1.40 -22.54
CA GLN A 123 -10.80 -1.56 -21.18
C GLN A 123 -11.33 -0.26 -20.57
N ILE A 124 -10.71 0.88 -20.89
CA ILE A 124 -11.05 2.19 -20.31
C ILE A 124 -12.27 2.81 -21.00
N TYR A 125 -12.35 2.72 -22.33
CA TYR A 125 -13.37 3.41 -23.10
C TYR A 125 -14.51 2.47 -23.48
N SER A 126 -15.67 2.65 -22.84
CA SER A 126 -16.90 1.91 -23.16
C SER A 126 -17.56 2.38 -24.46
N ASN A 127 -17.38 3.64 -24.86
CA ASN A 127 -17.90 4.18 -26.13
C ASN A 127 -16.92 3.85 -27.28
N LEU A 128 -17.48 3.33 -28.37
CA LEU A 128 -16.72 2.88 -29.54
C LEU A 128 -16.02 4.02 -30.29
N ASP A 129 -16.67 5.17 -30.46
CA ASP A 129 -16.10 6.33 -31.17
C ASP A 129 -14.92 6.91 -30.41
N ASP A 130 -15.05 7.06 -29.09
CA ASP A 130 -13.98 7.54 -28.23
C ASP A 130 -12.81 6.57 -28.22
N ARG A 131 -13.09 5.27 -28.12
CA ARG A 131 -12.07 4.22 -28.21
C ARG A 131 -11.31 4.29 -29.54
N ASN A 132 -12.02 4.39 -30.66
CA ASN A 132 -11.42 4.44 -31.99
C ASN A 132 -10.58 5.69 -32.20
N LYS A 133 -11.00 6.85 -31.67
CA LYS A 133 -10.17 8.09 -31.67
C LYS A 133 -8.84 7.88 -30.95
N HIS A 134 -8.85 7.24 -29.78
CA HIS A 134 -7.63 6.97 -29.01
C HIS A 134 -6.73 5.93 -29.68
N LEU A 135 -7.30 4.85 -30.24
CA LEU A 135 -6.54 3.85 -31.00
C LEU A 135 -5.89 4.47 -32.26
N HIS A 136 -6.60 5.36 -32.96
CA HIS A 136 -6.03 6.10 -34.09
C HIS A 136 -4.87 7.02 -33.66
N SER A 137 -5.03 7.74 -32.53
CA SER A 137 -3.96 8.58 -31.96
C SER A 137 -2.74 7.75 -31.56
N LEU A 138 -2.97 6.59 -30.93
CA LEU A 138 -1.93 5.62 -30.56
C LEU A 138 -1.17 5.14 -31.79
N ARG A 139 -1.90 4.76 -32.85
CA ARG A 139 -1.31 4.34 -34.13
C ARG A 139 -0.41 5.43 -34.70
N LYS A 140 -0.88 6.68 -34.78
CA LYS A 140 -0.09 7.81 -35.27
C LYS A 140 1.20 8.00 -34.46
N THR A 141 1.12 7.83 -33.15
CA THR A 141 2.28 7.98 -32.25
C THR A 141 3.33 6.89 -32.49
N PHE A 142 2.94 5.64 -32.67
CA PHE A 142 3.88 4.55 -32.96
C PHE A 142 4.46 4.62 -34.38
N VAL A 143 3.68 5.05 -35.38
CA VAL A 143 4.21 5.31 -36.72
C VAL A 143 5.31 6.38 -36.68
N ASN A 144 5.08 7.47 -35.93
CA ASN A 144 6.08 8.52 -35.75
C ASN A 144 7.35 8.04 -35.00
N GLN A 145 7.29 6.89 -34.33
CA GLN A 145 8.42 6.28 -33.62
C GLN A 145 9.12 5.18 -34.44
N GLY A 146 8.79 5.07 -35.72
CA GLY A 146 9.41 4.14 -36.66
C GLY A 146 8.81 2.74 -36.68
N TYR A 147 7.69 2.48 -36.00
CA TYR A 147 7.04 1.17 -36.05
C TYR A 147 6.38 0.97 -37.40
N HIS A 148 6.58 -0.21 -37.99
CA HIS A 148 5.92 -0.56 -39.24
C HIS A 148 4.39 -0.62 -39.05
N PRO A 149 3.57 0.03 -39.91
CA PRO A 149 2.12 0.10 -39.76
C PRO A 149 1.46 -1.27 -39.56
N GLN A 150 1.85 -2.28 -40.34
CA GLN A 150 1.32 -3.64 -40.21
C GLN A 150 1.52 -4.22 -38.80
N VAL A 151 2.68 -3.99 -38.17
CA VAL A 151 2.95 -4.50 -36.81
C VAL A 151 2.01 -3.85 -35.80
N ILE A 152 1.72 -2.55 -35.98
CA ILE A 152 0.80 -1.82 -35.10
C ILE A 152 -0.62 -2.36 -35.28
N ASP A 153 -1.07 -2.42 -36.54
CA ASP A 153 -2.42 -2.84 -36.90
C ASP A 153 -2.66 -4.29 -36.44
N ASP A 154 -1.69 -5.20 -36.60
CA ASP A 154 -1.73 -6.57 -36.08
C ASP A 154 -1.91 -6.62 -34.55
N GLN A 155 -1.21 -5.75 -33.80
CA GLN A 155 -1.32 -5.74 -32.35
C GLN A 155 -2.64 -5.12 -31.88
N ILE A 156 -3.15 -4.09 -32.56
CA ILE A 156 -4.45 -3.48 -32.25
C ILE A 156 -5.57 -4.48 -32.55
N HIS A 157 -5.56 -5.11 -33.72
CA HIS A 157 -6.58 -6.10 -34.06
C HIS A 157 -6.60 -7.27 -33.07
N ARG A 158 -5.42 -7.69 -32.61
CA ARG A 158 -5.30 -8.74 -31.59
C ARG A 158 -5.96 -8.39 -30.24
N THR A 159 -6.21 -7.11 -29.94
CA THR A 159 -6.92 -6.71 -28.70
C THR A 159 -8.43 -6.67 -28.86
N GLU A 160 -8.96 -6.83 -30.07
CA GLU A 160 -10.40 -6.93 -30.36
C GLU A 160 -10.93 -8.37 -30.18
N ILE A 161 -10.03 -9.30 -29.90
CA ILE A 161 -10.32 -10.72 -29.75
C ILE A 161 -11.17 -10.96 -28.49
N ASN A 162 -12.47 -11.20 -28.68
CA ASN A 162 -13.44 -11.60 -27.66
C ASN A 162 -13.38 -13.11 -27.35
N ARG A 163 -12.17 -13.67 -27.23
CA ARG A 163 -12.00 -15.11 -26.93
C ARG A 163 -12.01 -15.33 -25.43
N VAL A 164 -12.82 -16.27 -24.97
CA VAL A 164 -12.84 -16.69 -23.56
C VAL A 164 -11.48 -17.28 -23.18
N PRO A 165 -10.82 -16.79 -22.10
CA PRO A 165 -9.52 -17.30 -21.70
C PRO A 165 -9.62 -18.60 -20.90
N ILE A 166 -8.80 -19.59 -21.26
CA ILE A 166 -8.48 -20.74 -20.41
C ILE A 166 -7.18 -20.42 -19.68
N VAL A 167 -7.26 -20.22 -18.36
CA VAL A 167 -6.11 -19.86 -17.53
C VAL A 167 -5.52 -21.11 -16.89
N VAL A 168 -4.27 -21.44 -17.23
CA VAL A 168 -3.55 -22.60 -16.68
C VAL A 168 -2.25 -22.13 -16.00
N THR A 169 -1.77 -22.84 -14.99
CA THR A 169 -0.44 -22.56 -14.43
C THR A 169 0.64 -22.88 -15.47
N TYR A 170 1.55 -21.96 -15.73
CA TYR A 170 2.66 -22.19 -16.65
C TYR A 170 3.52 -23.37 -16.16
N ASN A 171 3.72 -24.35 -17.04
CA ASN A 171 4.69 -25.43 -16.89
C ASN A 171 5.33 -25.69 -18.27
N PRO A 172 6.66 -25.62 -18.42
CA PRO A 172 7.33 -25.81 -19.70
C PRO A 172 7.10 -27.18 -20.34
N GLN A 173 6.69 -28.20 -19.56
CA GLN A 173 6.35 -29.52 -20.06
C GLN A 173 4.92 -29.62 -20.64
N LEU A 174 4.06 -28.61 -20.40
CA LEU A 174 2.65 -28.61 -20.81
C LEU A 174 2.40 -27.93 -22.17
N ASN A 175 3.34 -28.06 -23.11
CA ASN A 175 3.17 -27.55 -24.48
C ASN A 175 2.01 -28.23 -25.23
N ILE A 176 1.55 -29.38 -24.73
CA ILE A 176 0.46 -30.18 -25.31
C ILE A 176 -0.93 -29.55 -25.11
N ILE A 177 -1.12 -28.65 -24.14
CA ILE A 177 -2.44 -28.07 -23.82
C ILE A 177 -3.06 -27.40 -25.04
N ARG A 178 -2.25 -26.69 -25.84
CA ARG A 178 -2.73 -26.04 -27.07
C ARG A 178 -3.18 -27.05 -28.15
N LYS A 179 -2.61 -28.26 -28.16
CA LYS A 179 -3.04 -29.35 -29.06
C LYS A 179 -4.33 -29.97 -28.55
N ILE A 180 -4.43 -30.22 -27.25
CA ILE A 180 -5.63 -30.76 -26.60
C ILE A 180 -6.83 -29.83 -26.83
N ALA A 181 -6.67 -28.52 -26.57
CA ALA A 181 -7.73 -27.54 -26.77
C ALA A 181 -8.24 -27.53 -28.23
N ARG A 182 -7.33 -27.64 -29.21
CA ARG A 182 -7.70 -27.75 -30.63
C ARG A 182 -8.47 -29.04 -30.94
N ASN A 183 -8.04 -30.16 -30.38
CA ASN A 183 -8.69 -31.46 -30.59
C ASN A 183 -10.09 -31.54 -29.94
N LEU A 184 -10.30 -30.84 -28.82
CA LEU A 184 -11.59 -30.81 -28.11
C LEU A 184 -12.55 -29.75 -28.67
N GLN A 185 -12.08 -28.81 -29.50
CA GLN A 185 -12.93 -27.76 -30.07
C GLN A 185 -14.16 -28.31 -30.82
N PRO A 186 -14.05 -29.34 -31.69
CA PRO A 186 -15.21 -29.90 -32.37
C PRO A 186 -16.24 -30.50 -31.40
N MET A 187 -15.80 -31.05 -30.26
CA MET A 187 -16.70 -31.54 -29.22
C MET A 187 -17.46 -30.40 -28.56
N LEU A 188 -16.80 -29.27 -28.28
CA LEU A 188 -17.47 -28.07 -27.76
C LEU A 188 -18.52 -27.53 -28.73
N HIS A 189 -18.30 -27.68 -30.05
CA HIS A 189 -19.23 -27.24 -31.09
C HIS A 189 -20.40 -28.20 -31.34
N THR A 190 -20.39 -29.37 -30.70
CA THR A 190 -21.51 -30.33 -30.78
C THR A 190 -22.73 -29.83 -29.99
N ASP A 191 -22.50 -29.14 -28.88
CA ASP A 191 -23.54 -28.47 -28.08
C ASP A 191 -23.73 -27.03 -28.56
N THR A 192 -24.96 -26.66 -28.90
CA THR A 192 -25.33 -25.32 -29.39
C THR A 192 -24.98 -24.22 -28.39
N ARG A 193 -25.20 -24.46 -27.09
CA ARG A 193 -24.89 -23.50 -26.03
C ARG A 193 -23.38 -23.30 -25.87
N LEU A 194 -22.60 -24.38 -25.95
CA LEU A 194 -21.14 -24.28 -25.86
C LEU A 194 -20.52 -23.66 -27.11
N LYS A 195 -21.13 -23.86 -28.29
CA LYS A 195 -20.75 -23.19 -29.53
C LYS A 195 -20.97 -21.67 -29.47
N GLU A 196 -22.07 -21.22 -28.85
CA GLU A 196 -22.33 -19.80 -28.61
C GLU A 196 -21.31 -19.18 -27.65
N ILE A 197 -20.93 -19.89 -26.59
CA ILE A 197 -19.95 -19.42 -25.60
C ILE A 197 -18.52 -19.44 -26.16
N PHE A 198 -18.17 -20.47 -26.94
CA PHE A 198 -16.84 -20.69 -27.50
C PHE A 198 -16.88 -20.78 -29.04
N PRO A 199 -17.20 -19.67 -29.73
CA PRO A 199 -17.31 -19.66 -31.19
C PRO A 199 -15.96 -19.98 -31.85
N GLU A 200 -14.88 -19.48 -31.27
CA GLU A 200 -13.50 -19.78 -31.63
C GLU A 200 -12.81 -20.59 -30.54
N LEU A 201 -11.63 -21.13 -30.85
CA LEU A 201 -10.76 -21.78 -29.88
C LEU A 201 -10.58 -20.86 -28.65
N PRO A 202 -10.72 -21.33 -27.41
CA PRO A 202 -10.46 -20.46 -26.25
C PRO A 202 -9.02 -19.92 -26.24
N LEU A 203 -8.79 -18.75 -25.63
CA LEU A 203 -7.46 -18.15 -25.51
C LEU A 203 -6.67 -18.85 -24.40
N LEU A 204 -5.60 -19.56 -24.74
CA LEU A 204 -4.75 -20.18 -23.72
C LEU A 204 -3.87 -19.13 -23.04
N SER A 205 -4.16 -18.88 -21.77
CA SER A 205 -3.48 -17.91 -20.92
C SER A 205 -2.74 -18.61 -19.79
N TYR A 206 -1.58 -18.09 -19.40
CA TYR A 206 -0.76 -18.70 -18.37
C TYR A 206 -0.65 -17.82 -17.13
N ARG A 207 -0.97 -18.39 -15.96
CA ARG A 207 -0.64 -17.78 -14.67
C ARG A 207 0.75 -18.20 -14.22
N GLN A 208 1.47 -17.28 -13.59
CA GLN A 208 2.79 -17.57 -13.01
C GLN A 208 2.67 -18.64 -11.92
N PRO A 209 3.50 -19.70 -11.90
CA PRO A 209 3.53 -20.66 -10.81
C PRO A 209 3.95 -19.98 -9.49
N PRO A 210 3.57 -20.54 -8.33
CA PRO A 210 4.07 -20.06 -7.05
C PRO A 210 5.60 -20.12 -7.07
N ASN A 211 6.25 -18.97 -6.88
CA ASN A 211 7.70 -18.90 -6.75
C ASN A 211 8.09 -19.03 -5.27
N LEU A 212 9.36 -19.37 -5.01
CA LEU A 212 9.88 -19.53 -3.65
C LEU A 212 9.54 -18.34 -2.76
N ARG A 213 9.59 -17.12 -3.29
CA ARG A 213 9.19 -15.91 -2.56
C ARG A 213 7.72 -15.99 -2.10
N LYS A 214 6.78 -16.36 -2.98
CA LYS A 214 5.36 -16.52 -2.62
C LYS A 214 5.12 -17.71 -1.68
N MET A 215 5.95 -18.74 -1.74
CA MET A 215 5.85 -19.94 -0.87
C MET A 215 6.42 -19.69 0.53
N ILE A 216 7.53 -18.94 0.61
CA ILE A 216 8.30 -18.71 1.84
C ILE A 216 7.82 -17.45 2.57
N VAL A 217 7.53 -16.38 1.83
CA VAL A 217 7.08 -15.11 2.41
C VAL A 217 5.57 -15.17 2.62
N ARG A 218 5.16 -15.68 3.79
CA ARG A 218 3.82 -15.40 4.32
C ARG A 218 3.79 -13.93 4.73
N SER A 219 2.92 -13.13 4.12
CA SER A 219 2.76 -11.70 4.40
C SER A 219 2.15 -11.40 5.78
N ALA A 220 1.73 -12.43 6.51
CA ALA A 220 1.21 -12.30 7.86
C ALA A 220 2.10 -13.08 8.83
N LEU A 221 2.78 -12.36 9.71
CA LEU A 221 3.27 -12.94 10.96
C LEU A 221 2.03 -13.29 11.78
N THR A 222 1.87 -14.55 12.15
CA THR A 222 0.85 -14.97 13.12
C THR A 222 1.09 -14.26 14.44
N GLU A 223 0.29 -13.25 14.77
CA GLU A 223 0.28 -12.63 16.09
C GLU A 223 -0.37 -13.58 17.10
N THR A 224 0.44 -14.18 17.97
CA THR A 224 0.02 -14.66 19.30
C THR A 224 1.18 -14.57 20.29
N THR A 225 1.93 -13.48 20.27
CA THR A 225 2.80 -13.17 21.42
C THR A 225 2.00 -12.32 22.40
N LYS A 226 1.85 -12.80 23.64
CA LYS A 226 1.26 -12.01 24.72
C LYS A 226 2.01 -10.66 24.80
N ALA A 227 1.26 -9.56 24.74
CA ALA A 227 1.84 -8.24 24.87
C ALA A 227 2.36 -8.02 26.31
N GLY A 228 3.45 -7.29 26.45
CA GLY A 228 4.05 -6.98 27.74
C GLY A 228 5.56 -7.18 27.79
N THR A 229 6.14 -6.85 28.94
CA THR A 229 7.54 -7.09 29.26
C THR A 229 7.73 -8.48 29.85
N PHE A 230 8.76 -9.23 29.44
CA PHE A 230 9.05 -10.57 29.97
C PHE A 230 10.56 -10.78 30.20
N PRO A 231 10.95 -11.57 31.21
CA PRO A 231 12.34 -12.00 31.37
C PRO A 231 12.74 -12.91 30.21
N CYS A 232 13.97 -12.75 29.73
CA CYS A 232 14.55 -13.55 28.66
C CYS A 232 15.23 -14.84 29.18
N ASN A 233 15.20 -15.08 30.50
CA ASN A 233 15.73 -16.25 31.22
C ASN A 233 17.17 -16.66 30.86
N SER A 234 17.97 -15.72 30.38
CA SER A 234 19.37 -15.96 30.04
C SER A 234 20.27 -15.63 31.23
N ASN A 235 21.07 -16.60 31.67
CA ASN A 235 22.06 -16.43 32.74
C ASN A 235 23.15 -15.40 32.40
N ARG A 236 23.26 -14.97 31.13
CA ARG A 236 24.24 -13.96 30.69
C ARG A 236 23.80 -12.52 30.93
N ARG A 237 22.53 -12.28 31.29
CA ARG A 237 22.00 -10.91 31.48
C ARG A 237 21.61 -10.68 32.93
N GLU A 238 22.45 -9.96 33.66
CA GLU A 238 22.21 -9.63 35.07
C GLU A 238 20.94 -8.82 35.30
N THR A 239 20.50 -8.03 34.32
CA THR A 239 19.25 -7.25 34.40
C THR A 239 17.99 -8.10 34.35
N CYS A 240 18.07 -9.32 33.80
CA CYS A 240 16.91 -10.19 33.57
C CYS A 240 16.15 -10.50 34.86
N LYS A 241 16.86 -10.61 35.99
CA LYS A 241 16.28 -10.93 37.31
C LYS A 241 15.43 -9.80 37.90
N TYR A 242 15.56 -8.58 37.39
CA TYR A 242 14.79 -7.41 37.83
C TYR A 242 13.63 -7.07 36.88
N ILE A 243 13.47 -7.83 35.79
CA ILE A 243 12.42 -7.61 34.80
C ILE A 243 11.06 -7.99 35.40
N LEU A 244 10.10 -7.08 35.32
CA LEU A 244 8.72 -7.35 35.70
C LEU A 244 7.89 -7.81 34.51
N CYS A 245 7.14 -8.89 34.73
CA CYS A 245 6.08 -9.31 33.83
C CYS A 245 4.88 -8.38 33.96
N LYS A 246 4.79 -7.37 33.09
CA LYS A 246 3.67 -6.42 33.03
C LYS A 246 3.39 -5.97 31.61
N ASP A 247 2.12 -5.70 31.34
CA ASP A 247 1.58 -5.13 30.10
C ASP A 247 1.24 -3.64 30.25
N GLN A 248 1.31 -3.08 31.46
CA GLN A 248 1.04 -1.67 31.73
C GLN A 248 2.11 -1.02 32.61
N VAL A 249 2.38 0.25 32.32
CA VAL A 249 3.38 1.08 32.97
C VAL A 249 2.77 2.40 33.42
N ALA A 250 2.67 2.62 34.72
CA ALA A 250 2.29 3.92 35.27
C ALA A 250 3.54 4.82 35.37
N ILE A 251 3.46 6.03 34.82
CA ILE A 251 4.54 7.01 34.95
C ILE A 251 4.27 7.84 36.21
N LEU A 252 5.12 7.68 37.23
CA LEU A 252 5.04 8.44 38.47
C LEU A 252 5.04 9.95 38.19
N ASN A 253 4.21 10.70 38.92
CA ASN A 253 3.92 12.13 38.74
C ASN A 253 3.08 12.51 37.50
N THR A 254 2.57 11.52 36.75
CA THR A 254 1.52 11.75 35.75
C THR A 254 0.36 10.80 36.02
N GLN A 255 -0.89 11.24 35.83
CA GLN A 255 -2.05 10.34 35.87
C GLN A 255 -2.14 9.42 34.62
N LYS A 256 -1.03 9.24 33.88
CA LYS A 256 -0.98 8.51 32.62
C LYS A 256 -0.43 7.10 32.82
N VAL A 257 -1.18 6.12 32.33
CA VAL A 257 -0.79 4.71 32.25
C VAL A 257 -0.52 4.38 30.79
N TYR A 258 0.65 3.80 30.51
CA TYR A 258 1.06 3.36 29.18
C TYR A 258 0.86 1.86 29.03
N THR A 259 0.07 1.45 28.05
CA THR A 259 -0.16 0.03 27.73
C THR A 259 0.84 -0.44 26.69
N ILE A 260 1.55 -1.51 27.01
CA ILE A 260 2.53 -2.16 26.14
C ILE A 260 1.76 -3.06 25.16
N LEU A 261 1.79 -2.70 23.88
CA LEU A 261 1.03 -3.41 22.82
C LEU A 261 1.76 -4.63 22.25
N ASP A 262 3.07 -4.74 22.52
CA ASP A 262 3.96 -5.72 21.91
C ASP A 262 4.66 -6.59 22.95
N TYR A 263 5.21 -7.72 22.51
CA TYR A 263 6.08 -8.55 23.34
C TYR A 263 7.50 -7.95 23.39
N TYR A 264 7.93 -7.57 24.58
CA TYR A 264 9.29 -7.11 24.85
C TYR A 264 9.97 -7.99 25.89
N SER A 265 11.27 -8.16 25.76
CA SER A 265 12.09 -8.81 26.78
C SER A 265 13.40 -8.09 26.99
N CYS A 266 14.16 -8.49 28.02
CA CYS A 266 15.56 -8.05 28.16
C CYS A 266 16.44 -8.41 26.95
N ALA A 267 15.96 -9.26 26.03
CA ALA A 267 16.63 -9.56 24.77
C ALA A 267 16.46 -8.47 23.70
N SER A 268 15.37 -7.72 23.76
CA SER A 268 14.93 -6.81 22.70
C SER A 268 15.94 -5.67 22.43
N SER A 269 16.01 -5.21 21.18
CA SER A 269 16.80 -4.06 20.74
C SER A 269 15.91 -2.83 20.58
N ASN A 270 16.52 -1.63 20.65
CA ASN A 270 15.84 -0.33 20.51
C ASN A 270 14.62 -0.20 21.44
N VAL A 271 14.82 -0.47 22.71
CA VAL A 271 13.77 -0.41 23.76
C VAL A 271 14.16 0.61 24.80
N LEU A 272 13.16 1.17 25.47
CA LEU A 272 13.31 1.99 26.66
C LEU A 272 13.24 1.09 27.89
N TYR A 273 14.16 1.32 28.82
CA TYR A 273 14.19 0.74 30.14
C TYR A 273 13.64 1.77 31.12
N MET A 274 12.58 1.41 31.84
CA MET A 274 12.13 2.15 33.01
C MET A 274 12.52 1.39 34.26
N ILE A 275 13.28 2.05 35.13
CA ILE A 275 13.80 1.50 36.38
C ILE A 275 13.09 2.22 37.51
N THR A 276 12.47 1.46 38.41
CA THR A 276 11.72 1.99 39.55
C THR A 276 12.30 1.47 40.85
N CYS A 277 12.48 2.39 41.81
CA CYS A 277 12.88 2.03 43.16
C CYS A 277 11.64 1.79 44.03
N THR A 278 11.55 0.63 44.68
CA THR A 278 10.43 0.29 45.58
C THR A 278 10.61 0.76 47.02
N ARG A 279 11.79 1.28 47.39
CA ARG A 279 12.08 1.73 48.76
C ARG A 279 12.01 3.24 48.93
N CYS A 280 12.19 4.02 47.86
CA CYS A 280 12.07 5.46 47.93
C CYS A 280 10.61 5.85 48.18
N SER A 281 10.36 6.62 49.23
CA SER A 281 9.03 7.20 49.54
C SER A 281 8.47 8.06 48.41
N THR A 282 9.34 8.59 47.55
CA THR A 282 9.00 9.37 46.35
C THR A 282 8.95 8.55 45.06
N GLY A 283 9.21 7.24 45.09
CA GLY A 283 9.12 6.36 43.91
C GLY A 283 10.07 6.76 42.77
N GLY A 284 11.37 6.92 43.07
CA GLY A 284 12.37 7.30 42.07
C GLY A 284 12.28 6.45 40.79
N THR A 285 12.04 7.12 39.66
CA THR A 285 11.90 6.50 38.34
C THR A 285 13.00 7.02 37.42
N TYR A 286 13.69 6.11 36.73
CA TYR A 286 14.72 6.45 35.77
C TYR A 286 14.39 5.80 34.42
N ILE A 287 14.40 6.58 33.34
CA ILE A 287 14.09 6.12 31.99
C ILE A 287 15.31 6.30 31.09
N THR A 288 15.70 5.25 30.37
CA THR A 288 16.89 5.26 29.51
C THR A 288 16.73 4.32 28.31
N ASN A 289 17.35 4.66 27.18
CA ASN A 289 17.40 3.81 25.98
C ASN A 289 18.74 3.05 25.84
N ILE A 290 19.70 3.30 26.73
CA ILE A 290 21.02 2.68 26.70
C ILE A 290 20.95 1.30 27.39
N LYS A 291 21.53 0.26 26.80
CA LYS A 291 21.47 -1.10 27.38
C LYS A 291 22.39 -1.30 28.59
N SER A 292 23.45 -0.50 28.74
CA SER A 292 24.40 -0.58 29.86
C SER A 292 23.99 0.24 31.08
N THR A 293 23.13 1.25 30.92
CA THR A 293 22.68 2.12 32.01
C THR A 293 21.88 1.41 33.10
N PRO A 294 21.07 0.36 32.84
CA PRO A 294 20.39 -0.34 33.93
C PRO A 294 21.34 -0.97 34.94
N ASN A 295 22.44 -1.58 34.47
CA ASN A 295 23.46 -2.15 35.37
C ASN A 295 24.14 -1.06 36.21
N HIS A 296 24.43 0.09 35.60
CA HIS A 296 25.06 1.21 36.29
C HIS A 296 24.13 1.81 37.37
N VAL A 297 22.84 1.97 37.06
CA VAL A 297 21.84 2.48 38.01
C VAL A 297 21.62 1.49 39.15
N ILE A 298 21.54 0.18 38.86
CA ILE A 298 21.45 -0.86 39.88
C ILE A 298 22.66 -0.81 40.84
N HIS A 299 23.87 -0.64 40.29
CA HIS A 299 25.09 -0.55 41.08
C HIS A 299 25.12 0.72 41.95
N GLN A 300 24.67 1.86 41.42
CA GLN A 300 24.59 3.12 42.17
C GLN A 300 23.55 3.09 43.29
N TRP A 301 22.44 2.35 43.11
CA TRP A 301 21.38 2.27 44.12
C TRP A 301 21.69 1.29 45.26
N GLY A 302 22.82 0.58 45.20
CA GLY A 302 23.43 -0.15 46.33
C GLY A 302 22.65 -1.34 46.89
N ASN A 303 21.37 -1.51 46.53
CA ASN A 303 20.52 -2.58 47.03
C ASN A 303 19.62 -3.16 45.94
N THR A 304 20.03 -4.30 45.42
CA THR A 304 19.42 -5.01 44.29
C THR A 304 17.99 -5.48 44.55
N SER A 305 17.59 -5.65 45.80
CA SER A 305 16.25 -6.11 46.21
C SER A 305 15.14 -5.08 45.98
N ALA A 306 15.48 -3.82 45.71
CA ALA A 306 14.54 -2.71 45.59
C ALA A 306 14.30 -2.23 44.15
N VAL A 307 14.86 -2.92 43.15
CA VAL A 307 14.88 -2.45 41.75
C VAL A 307 13.93 -3.27 40.88
N LYS A 308 13.08 -2.56 40.14
CA LYS A 308 12.15 -3.15 39.17
C LYS A 308 12.33 -2.51 37.81
N ILE A 309 12.46 -3.32 36.76
CA ILE A 309 12.72 -2.88 35.39
C ILE A 309 11.56 -3.28 34.48
N THR A 310 11.07 -2.34 33.69
CA THR A 310 10.11 -2.58 32.60
C THR A 310 10.73 -2.18 31.26
N VAL A 311 10.42 -2.92 30.19
CA VAL A 311 11.02 -2.74 28.86
C VAL A 311 9.92 -2.53 27.83
N PHE A 312 9.93 -1.39 27.15
CA PHE A 312 8.89 -1.05 26.18
C PHE A 312 9.41 -0.14 25.08
N ARG A 313 8.60 0.10 24.04
CA ARG A 313 8.84 1.18 23.06
C ARG A 313 7.68 2.15 23.11
N THR A 314 7.93 3.41 22.78
CA THR A 314 6.93 4.48 22.84
C THR A 314 6.09 4.64 21.57
N CYS A 315 6.49 4.08 20.41
CA CYS A 315 5.67 4.00 19.18
C CYS A 315 6.15 2.86 18.26
N ARG A 316 5.22 2.22 17.52
CA ARG A 316 5.53 1.47 16.29
C ARG A 316 5.69 2.53 15.17
N SER A 317 6.91 2.72 14.68
CA SER A 317 7.19 3.42 13.42
C SER A 317 6.99 2.51 12.22
#